data_AF-A0A3D3WHU2-F1
#
_entry.id   AF-A0A3D3WHU2-F1
#
_cell.length_a   1.000
_cell.length_b   1.000
_cell.length_c   1.000
_cell.angle_alpha   90.00
_cell.angle_beta   90.00
_cell.angle_gamma   90.00
#
_symmetry.space_group_name_H-M   'P 1'
#
loop_
_entity.id
_entity.type
_entity.pdbx_description
1 polymer ?
#
loop_
_entity_poly.entity_id
_entity_poly.type
_entity_poly.pdbx_seq_one_letter_code
_entity_poly.pdbx_strand_id
1 'polypeptide(L)' 'MTLLTLKNLSISHHNTLLLASVSLAIEHGDKIGLIGASGAGKSVLSLAMMGLLPPNFQISGTMQINGEAVDLT' A
#
# COMPACT_ATOMS: atom_id res chain seq x y z
N MET A 1 -5.49 15.05 10.95
CA MET A 1 -5.31 13.79 11.71
C MET A 1 -5.12 12.73 10.66
N THR A 2 -3.99 12.04 10.69
CA THR A 2 -3.63 11.11 9.63
C THR A 2 -4.52 9.88 9.67
N LEU A 3 -5.23 9.63 8.57
CA LEU A 3 -6.10 8.47 8.40
C LEU A 3 -5.28 7.22 8.07
N LEU A 4 -4.35 7.33 7.14
CA LEU A 4 -3.53 6.21 6.68
C LEU A 4 -2.07 6.63 6.55
N THR A 5 -1.17 5.82 7.07
CA THR A 5 0.28 5.97 6.85
C THR A 5 0.85 4.67 6.29
N LEU A 6 1.59 4.77 5.20
CA LEU A 6 2.44 3.72 4.66
C LEU A 6 3.90 4.12 4.87
N LYS A 7 4.74 3.21 5.36
CA LYS A 7 6.19 3.42 5.42
C LYS A 7 6.90 2.26 4.74
N ASN A 8 7.69 2.61 3.73
CA ASN A 8 8.54 1.70 2.95
C ASN A 8 7.81 0.44 2.45
N LEU A 9 6.55 0.59 2.06
CA LEU A 9 5.72 -0.52 1.60
C LEU A 9 6.30 -1.07 0.29
N SER A 10 6.66 -2.33 0.29
CA SER A 10 7.13 -3.03 -0.91
C SER A 10 6.29 -4.27 -1.15
N ILE A 11 5.96 -4.53 -2.42
CA ILE A 11 5.08 -5.63 -2.80
C ILE A 11 5.70 -6.39 -3.97
N SER A 12 5.76 -7.71 -3.84
CA SER A 12 6.29 -8.62 -4.84
C SER A 12 5.32 -9.76 -5.16
N HIS A 13 5.38 -10.28 -6.38
CA HIS A 13 4.59 -11.43 -6.84
C HIS A 13 5.47 -12.34 -7.68
N HIS A 14 5.54 -13.64 -7.34
CA HIS A 14 6.40 -14.62 -8.03
C HIS A 14 7.82 -14.09 -8.34
N ASN A 15 8.53 -13.60 -7.32
CA ASN A 15 9.88 -12.99 -7.40
C ASN A 15 9.99 -11.69 -8.22
N THR A 16 8.88 -11.15 -8.71
CA THR A 16 8.87 -9.86 -9.41
C THR A 16 8.48 -8.76 -8.44
N LEU A 17 9.36 -7.77 -8.27
CA LEU A 17 9.05 -6.57 -7.49
C LEU A 17 8.07 -5.69 -8.27
N LEU A 18 6.88 -5.47 -7.70
CA LEU A 18 5.82 -4.67 -8.32
C LEU A 18 5.78 -3.24 -7.80
N LEU A 19 6.05 -3.07 -6.51
CA LEU A 19 6.14 -1.77 -5.84
C LEU A 19 7.35 -1.76 -4.92
N ALA A 20 8.14 -0.69 -5.00
CA ALA A 20 9.37 -0.54 -4.24
C ALA A 20 9.26 0.64 -3.26
N SER A 21 9.30 0.35 -1.96
CA SER A 21 9.48 1.34 -0.88
C SER A 21 8.53 2.55 -0.93
N VAL A 22 7.23 2.30 -1.13
CA VAL A 22 6.21 3.34 -1.14
C VAL A 22 6.00 3.88 0.27
N SER A 23 6.20 5.18 0.45
CA SER A 23 5.88 5.90 1.70
C SER A 23 4.93 7.05 1.40
N LEU A 24 3.80 7.10 2.09
CA LEU A 24 2.80 8.15 1.95
C LEU A 24 1.97 8.29 3.22
N ALA A 25 1.34 9.46 3.39
CA ALA A 25 0.35 9.72 4.42
C ALA A 25 -0.89 10.32 3.76
N ILE A 26 -2.07 9.91 4.23
CA ILE A 26 -3.37 10.41 3.81
C ILE A 26 -4.06 10.98 5.05
N GLU A 27 -4.50 12.22 4.98
CA GLU A 27 -5.23 12.88 6.06
C GLU A 27 -6.73 12.64 5.94
N HIS A 28 -7.44 12.74 7.06
CA HIS A 28 -8.91 12.76 7.06
C HIS A 28 -9.44 13.90 6.17
N GLY A 29 -10.32 13.55 5.23
CA GLY A 29 -10.94 14.48 4.29
C GLY A 29 -10.20 14.66 2.97
N ASP A 30 -9.01 14.08 2.81
CA ASP A 30 -8.27 14.12 1.55
C ASP A 30 -9.04 13.41 0.42
N LYS A 31 -8.96 14.00 -0.78
CA LYS A 31 -9.42 13.38 -2.02
C LYS A 31 -8.20 13.12 -2.89
N ILE A 32 -7.78 11.86 -2.98
CA ILE A 32 -6.55 11.46 -3.67
C ILE A 32 -6.88 10.67 -4.94
N GLY A 33 -6.20 11.01 -6.03
CA GLY A 33 -6.18 10.22 -7.26
C GLY A 33 -4.85 9.49 -7.41
N LEU A 34 -4.90 8.18 -7.64
CA LEU A 34 -3.71 7.37 -7.94
C LEU A 34 -3.57 7.20 -9.46
N ILE A 35 -2.56 7.84 -10.05
CA ILE A 35 -2.31 7.84 -11.50
C ILE A 35 -0.98 7.17 -11.86
N GLY A 36 -0.83 6.78 -13.13
CA GLY A 36 0.38 6.13 -13.65
C GLY A 36 0.10 5.16 -14.79
N ALA A 37 1.14 4.75 -15.52
CA ALA A 37 1.04 3.85 -16.67
C ALA A 37 0.36 2.50 -16.33
N SER A 38 -0.21 1.83 -17.33
CA SER A 38 -0.72 0.46 -17.15
C SER A 38 0.38 -0.45 -16.60
N GLY A 39 0.06 -1.29 -15.62
CA GLY A 39 1.04 -2.16 -14.96
C GLY A 39 1.91 -1.52 -13.87
N ALA A 40 1.83 -0.21 -13.63
CA ALA A 40 2.64 0.49 -12.61
C ALA A 40 2.31 0.14 -11.13
N GLY A 41 1.54 -0.93 -10.87
CA GLY A 41 1.22 -1.37 -9.51
C GLY A 41 0.10 -0.61 -8.80
N LYS A 42 -0.65 0.26 -9.49
CA LYS A 42 -1.74 1.06 -8.88
C LYS A 42 -2.80 0.22 -8.17
N SER A 43 -3.38 -0.76 -8.87
CA SER A 43 -4.39 -1.65 -8.31
C SER A 43 -3.84 -2.50 -7.17
N VAL A 44 -2.56 -2.91 -7.28
CA VAL A 44 -1.86 -3.66 -6.23
C VAL A 44 -1.71 -2.83 -4.97
N LEU A 45 -1.30 -1.56 -5.09
CA LEU A 45 -1.22 -0.63 -3.96
C LEU A 45 -2.59 -0.42 -3.31
N SER A 46 -3.64 -0.19 -4.11
CA SER A 46 -5.00 -0.02 -3.60
C SER A 46 -5.50 -1.26 -2.85
N LEU A 47 -5.30 -2.46 -3.40
CA LEU A 47 -5.70 -3.71 -2.73
C LEU A 47 -4.94 -3.92 -1.42
N ALA A 48 -3.63 -3.63 -1.39
CA ALA A 48 -2.84 -3.72 -0.17
C ALA A 48 -3.33 -2.76 0.92
N MET A 49 -3.62 -1.50 0.57
CA MET A 49 -4.17 -0.52 1.51
C MET A 49 -5.54 -0.93 2.07
N MET A 50 -6.31 -1.72 1.32
CA MET A 50 -7.61 -2.25 1.73
C MET A 50 -7.53 -3.59 2.47
N GLY A 51 -6.34 -4.19 2.62
CA GLY A 51 -6.19 -5.53 3.18
C GLY A 51 -6.77 -6.64 2.30
N LEU A 52 -6.85 -6.41 0.98
CA LEU A 52 -7.44 -7.32 -0.01
C LEU A 52 -6.39 -7.91 -0.97
N LEU A 53 -5.11 -7.86 -0.60
CA LEU A 53 -4.05 -8.39 -1.43
C LEU A 53 -4.11 -9.93 -1.44
N PRO A 54 -4.04 -10.59 -2.61
CA PRO A 54 -4.10 -12.04 -2.66
C PRO A 54 -2.93 -12.73 -1.91
N PRO A 55 -3.13 -13.91 -1.29
CA PRO A 55 -2.12 -14.57 -0.44
C PRO A 55 -0.80 -14.95 -1.13
N ASN A 56 -0.77 -15.01 -2.47
CA ASN A 56 0.43 -15.31 -3.24
C ASN A 56 1.34 -14.08 -3.47
N PHE A 57 0.94 -12.91 -2.96
CA PHE A 57 1.78 -11.73 -2.92
C PHE A 57 2.59 -11.70 -1.63
N GLN A 58 3.78 -11.12 -1.71
CA GLN A 58 4.62 -10.84 -0.56
C GLN A 58 4.61 -9.34 -0.32
N ILE A 59 4.39 -8.95 0.93
CA ILE A 59 4.33 -7.55 1.34
C ILE A 59 5.25 -7.33 2.53
N SER A 60 5.94 -6.19 2.52
CA SER A 60 6.81 -5.76 3.61
C SER A 60 6.66 -4.26 3.83
N GLY A 61 7.05 -3.79 5.03
CA GLY A 61 6.89 -2.41 5.44
C GLY A 61 5.84 -2.31 6.55
N THR A 62 5.32 -1.11 6.78
CA THR A 62 4.31 -0.90 7.85
C THR A 62 3.16 -0.08 7.33
N MET A 63 1.95 -0.43 7.78
CA MET A 63 0.74 0.33 7.57
C MET A 63 0.13 0.72 8.91
N GLN A 64 -0.37 1.95 9.01
CA GLN A 64 -1.14 2.41 10.16
C GLN A 64 -2.45 3.04 9.69
N ILE A 65 -3.55 2.74 10.38
CA ILE A 65 -4.86 3.37 10.18
C ILE A 65 -5.23 4.11 11.46
N ASN A 66 -5.52 5.41 11.38
CA ASN A 66 -5.76 6.28 12.53
C ASN A 66 -4.65 6.20 13.62
N GLY A 67 -3.41 5.94 13.20
CA GLY A 67 -2.25 5.79 14.10
C GLY A 67 -2.07 4.38 14.68
N GLU A 68 -3.00 3.45 14.46
CA GLU A 68 -2.89 2.06 14.91
C GLU A 68 -2.21 1.20 13.84
N ALA A 69 -1.26 0.35 14.25
CA ALA A 69 -0.58 -0.56 13.35
C ALA A 69 -1.53 -1.64 12.83
N VAL A 70 -1.44 -1.93 11.54
CA VAL A 70 -2.21 -2.98 10.86
C VAL A 70 -1.24 -4.07 10.42
N ASP A 71 -1.61 -5.32 10.68
CA ASP A 71 -0.89 -6.47 10.17
C ASP A 71 -1.10 -6.60 8.65
N LEU A 72 -0.01 -6.85 7.93
CA LEU A 72 0.02 -6.95 6.48
C LEU A 72 0.12 -8.40 5.98
N THR A 73 0.32 -9.37 6.89
CA THR A 73 0.44 -10.80 6.55
C THR A 73 -0.87 -11.56 6.56
#